data_AF-A0A2M9JNZ4-F1
#
_entry.id   AF-A0A2M9JNZ4-F1
#
_cell.length_a   1.000
_cell.length_b   1.000
_cell.length_c   1.000
_cell.angle_alpha   90.00
_cell.angle_beta   90.00
_cell.angle_gamma   90.00
#
_symmetry.space_group_name_H-M   'P 1'
#
loop_
_entity.id
_entity.type
_entity.pdbx_description
1 polymer ?
#
loop_
_entity_poly.entity_id
_entity_poly.type
_entity_poly.pdbx_seq_one_letter_code
_entity_poly.pdbx_strand_id
1 'polypeptide(L)'
;MSLPFGPDRQTREFECECCNAPIERAWNFICSDGEPYAVYFANCYHHRDRDHDAWIDVIFGTWGTGQMPGLITSRSHAVSDPWPGRRLQLRRS
;
A
#
# COMPACT_ATOMS: atom_id res chain seq x y z
N MET A 1 -15.72 11.74 8.75
CA MET A 1 -14.69 10.89 9.37
C MET A 1 -13.40 11.09 8.59
N SER A 2 -12.31 11.46 9.25
CA SER A 2 -10.98 11.57 8.63
C SER A 2 -10.14 10.38 9.05
N LEU A 3 -9.35 9.84 8.13
CA LEU A 3 -8.47 8.70 8.36
C LEU A 3 -7.02 9.09 8.04
N PRO A 4 -6.37 9.91 8.90
CA PRO A 4 -5.00 10.35 8.65
C PRO A 4 -4.01 9.19 8.75
N PHE A 5 -2.86 9.34 8.09
CA PHE A 5 -1.71 8.45 8.32
C PHE A 5 -1.05 8.76 9.68
N GLY A 6 -0.50 7.73 10.30
CA GLY A 6 0.35 7.88 11.48
C GLY A 6 1.63 8.68 11.19
N PRO A 7 2.36 9.10 12.23
CA PRO A 7 3.58 9.89 12.04
C PRO A 7 4.75 9.08 11.47
N ASP A 8 4.78 7.76 11.73
CA ASP A 8 5.97 6.92 11.54
C ASP A 8 5.93 6.12 10.24
N ARG A 9 5.89 6.82 9.09
CA ARG A 9 5.97 6.14 7.78
C ARG A 9 7.28 5.36 7.69
N GLN A 10 7.14 4.07 7.43
CA GLN A 10 8.26 3.18 7.20
C GLN A 10 8.46 2.95 5.71
N THR A 11 9.71 2.73 5.30
CA THR A 11 10.08 2.41 3.92
C THR A 11 11.14 1.31 3.90
N ARG A 12 11.10 0.47 2.87
CA ARG A 12 12.14 -0.53 2.58
C ARG A 12 12.21 -0.78 1.09
N GLU A 13 13.42 -0.96 0.58
CA GLU A 13 13.65 -1.33 -0.81
C GLU A 13 13.92 -2.83 -0.98
N PHE A 14 13.51 -3.36 -2.13
CA PHE A 14 13.76 -4.71 -2.61
C PHE A 14 14.08 -4.67 -4.10
N GLU A 15 14.47 -5.80 -4.69
CA GLU A 15 14.67 -5.92 -6.14
C GLU A 15 13.55 -6.76 -6.77
N CYS A 16 13.06 -6.38 -7.95
CA CYS A 16 12.13 -7.21 -8.70
C CYS A 16 12.85 -8.45 -9.24
N GLU A 17 12.36 -9.64 -8.89
CA GLU A 17 12.84 -10.90 -9.45
C GLU A 17 12.72 -10.96 -10.99
N CYS A 18 11.83 -10.15 -11.56
CA CYS A 18 11.58 -10.09 -13.00
C CYS A 18 12.65 -9.35 -13.81
N CYS A 19 13.25 -8.29 -13.26
CA CYS A 19 14.09 -7.34 -14.02
C CYS A 19 15.18 -6.65 -13.18
N ASN A 20 15.32 -7.04 -11.91
CA ASN A 20 16.26 -6.47 -10.93
C ASN A 20 16.13 -4.95 -10.76
N ALA A 21 14.95 -4.41 -11.03
CA ALA A 21 14.64 -3.01 -10.78
C ALA A 21 14.22 -2.81 -9.31
N PRO A 22 14.48 -1.64 -8.72
CA PRO A 22 14.10 -1.37 -7.34
C PRO A 22 12.57 -1.42 -7.18
N ILE A 23 12.14 -2.01 -6.06
CA ILE A 23 10.77 -1.98 -5.56
C ILE A 23 10.80 -1.21 -4.24
N GLU A 24 10.08 -0.09 -4.15
CA GLU A 24 9.88 0.60 -2.88
C GLU A 24 8.65 0.01 -2.18
N ARG A 25 8.81 -0.47 -0.94
CA ARG A 25 7.69 -0.75 -0.04
C ARG A 25 7.59 0.33 1.01
N ALA A 26 6.42 0.95 1.13
CA ALA A 26 6.10 1.86 2.23
C ALA A 26 4.92 1.33 3.05
N TRP A 27 4.95 1.51 4.36
CA TRP A 27 3.81 1.17 5.23
C TRP A 27 3.68 2.14 6.39
N ASN A 28 2.46 2.30 6.88
CA ASN A 28 2.16 3.10 8.06
C ASN A 28 0.78 2.70 8.60
N PHE A 29 0.50 3.10 9.84
CA PHE A 29 -0.85 3.07 10.36
C PHE A 29 -1.71 4.15 9.70
N ILE A 30 -3.00 3.84 9.58
CA ILE A 30 -4.09 4.76 9.33
C ILE A 30 -4.84 4.86 10.65
N CYS A 31 -5.00 6.06 11.19
CA CYS A 31 -5.64 6.26 12.48
C CYS A 31 -7.09 6.71 12.32
N SER A 32 -7.94 6.36 13.28
CA SER A 32 -9.25 6.95 13.50
C SER A 32 -9.30 7.46 14.92
N ASP A 33 -9.68 8.73 15.11
CA ASP A 33 -9.76 9.36 16.44
C ASP A 33 -8.47 9.22 17.28
N GLY A 34 -7.32 9.25 16.60
CA GLY A 34 -5.99 9.13 17.21
C GLY A 34 -5.48 7.70 17.39
N GLU A 35 -6.36 6.69 17.26
CA GLU A 35 -6.01 5.28 17.48
C GLU A 35 -5.77 4.54 16.16
N PRO A 36 -4.84 3.56 16.11
CA PRO A 36 -4.63 2.73 14.92
C PRO A 36 -5.90 1.99 14.48
N TYR A 37 -6.31 2.21 13.24
CA TYR A 37 -7.55 1.67 12.64
C TYR A 37 -7.28 0.74 11.44
N ALA A 38 -6.25 1.04 10.65
CA ALA A 38 -5.74 0.17 9.60
C ALA A 38 -4.20 0.25 9.54
N VAL A 39 -3.57 -0.72 8.90
CA VAL A 39 -2.20 -0.60 8.37
C VAL A 39 -2.26 -0.78 6.87
N TYR A 40 -1.58 0.08 6.11
CA TYR A 40 -1.41 -0.12 4.68
C TYR A 40 0.01 -0.60 4.37
N PHE A 41 0.16 -1.39 3.32
CA PHE A 41 1.43 -1.72 2.69
C PHE A 41 1.33 -1.37 1.21
N ALA A 42 2.16 -0.45 0.74
CA ALA A 42 2.24 -0.04 -0.66
C ALA A 42 3.56 -0.53 -1.25
N ASN A 43 3.52 -1.36 -2.29
CA ASN A 43 4.67 -1.79 -3.10
C ASN A 43 4.64 -1.05 -4.43
N CYS A 44 5.65 -0.25 -4.72
CA CYS A 44 5.84 0.46 -5.98
C CYS A 44 6.93 -0.25 -6.78
N TYR A 45 6.55 -0.84 -7.91
CA TYR A 45 7.43 -1.54 -8.82
C TYR A 45 7.90 -0.60 -9.92
N HIS A 46 9.21 -0.35 -9.98
CA HIS A 46 9.82 0.52 -10.99
C HIS A 46 10.39 -0.27 -12.16
N HIS A 47 9.55 -1.05 -12.81
CA HIS A 47 9.97 -1.88 -13.93
C HIS A 47 10.70 -1.08 -15.02
N ARG A 48 11.76 -1.66 -15.60
CA ARG A 48 12.56 -0.99 -16.64
C ARG A 48 11.89 -1.04 -18.02
N ASP A 49 11.31 -2.20 -18.35
CA ASP A 49 10.83 -2.52 -19.70
C ASP A 49 9.31 -2.77 -19.76
N ARG A 50 8.57 -2.36 -18.72
CA ARG A 50 7.10 -2.43 -18.64
C ARG A 50 6.58 -1.31 -17.74
N ASP A 51 5.26 -1.16 -17.69
CA ASP A 51 4.57 -0.13 -16.91
C ASP A 51 4.96 -0.18 -15.41
N HIS A 52 4.87 0.98 -14.76
CA HIS A 52 5.02 1.09 -13.31
C HIS A 52 3.77 0.56 -12.61
N ASP A 53 3.96 -0.37 -11.68
CA ASP A 53 2.86 -1.01 -10.96
C ASP A 53 2.93 -0.68 -9.48
N ALA A 54 1.77 -0.52 -8.84
CA ALA A 54 1.64 -0.30 -7.42
C ALA A 54 0.59 -1.25 -6.81
N TRP A 55 0.99 -2.02 -5.82
CA TRP A 55 0.08 -2.87 -5.04
C TRP A 55 -0.10 -2.30 -3.64
N ILE A 56 -1.34 -2.08 -3.23
CA ILE A 56 -1.69 -1.57 -1.91
C ILE A 56 -2.55 -2.61 -1.21
N ASP A 57 -2.03 -3.15 -0.11
CA ASP A 57 -2.76 -4.00 0.82
C ASP A 57 -3.15 -3.17 2.05
N VAL A 58 -4.40 -3.24 2.48
CA VAL A 58 -4.90 -2.57 3.69
C VAL A 58 -5.49 -3.62 4.62
N ILE A 59 -5.00 -3.65 5.85
CA ILE A 59 -5.44 -4.59 6.88
C ILE A 59 -6.13 -3.78 7.97
N PHE A 60 -7.41 -4.06 8.21
CA PHE A 60 -8.19 -3.47 9.30
C PHE A 60 -8.10 -4.36 10.53
N GLY A 61 -8.12 -3.74 11.71
CA GLY A 61 -7.97 -4.45 12.97
C GLY A 61 -7.91 -3.51 14.16
N THR A 62 -7.59 -4.09 15.32
CA THR A 62 -7.30 -3.33 16.54
C THR A 62 -5.93 -3.77 17.04
N TRP A 63 -4.95 -2.86 17.01
CA TRP A 63 -3.57 -3.15 17.40
C TRP A 63 -3.39 -2.85 18.89
N GLY A 64 -2.80 -3.77 19.65
CA GLY A 64 -2.46 -3.57 21.06
C GLY A 64 -3.61 -3.74 22.06
N THR A 65 -4.87 -3.88 21.62
CA THR A 65 -6.04 -3.95 22.53
C THR A 65 -6.43 -5.38 22.94
N GLY A 66 -5.70 -6.40 22.50
CA GLY A 66 -5.95 -7.82 22.85
C GLY A 66 -7.27 -8.39 22.32
N GLN A 67 -8.14 -7.58 21.74
CA GLN A 67 -9.32 -8.03 21.02
C GLN A 67 -8.92 -8.41 19.60
N MET A 68 -9.38 -9.56 19.15
CA MET A 68 -9.24 -10.03 17.77
C MET A 68 -10.61 -9.86 17.07
N PRO A 69 -11.04 -8.65 16.67
CA PRO A 69 -12.14 -8.56 15.72
C PRO A 69 -11.66 -9.09 14.36
N GLY A 70 -12.58 -9.66 13.58
CA GLY A 70 -12.27 -10.36 12.33
C GLY A 70 -11.31 -9.58 11.43
N LEU A 71 -10.18 -10.20 11.10
CA LEU A 71 -9.17 -9.65 10.20
C LEU A 71 -9.79 -9.44 8.81
N ILE A 72 -9.97 -8.19 8.40
CA ILE A 72 -10.40 -7.85 7.03
C ILE A 72 -9.16 -7.35 6.29
N THR A 73 -8.82 -8.03 5.19
CA THR A 73 -7.79 -7.59 4.24
C THR A 73 -8.44 -7.09 2.96
N SER A 74 -7.95 -5.98 2.44
CA SER A 74 -8.37 -5.39 1.17
C SER A 74 -7.15 -5.14 0.31
N ARG A 75 -7.14 -5.64 -0.92
CA ARG A 75 -6.05 -5.45 -1.89
C ARG A 75 -6.49 -4.59 -3.06
N SER A 76 -5.62 -3.70 -3.49
CA SER A 76 -5.80 -2.87 -4.67
C SER A 76 -4.53 -2.88 -5.51
N HIS A 77 -4.70 -2.96 -6.83
CA HIS A 77 -3.61 -2.90 -7.80
C HIS A 77 -3.82 -1.69 -8.69
N ALA A 78 -2.79 -0.88 -8.85
CA ALA A 78 -2.78 0.26 -9.75
C ALA A 78 -1.61 0.14 -10.71
N VAL A 79 -1.87 0.30 -11.99
CA VAL A 79 -0.85 0.24 -13.06
C VAL A 79 -0.82 1.61 -13.74
N SER A 80 0.36 2.13 -14.06
CA SER A 80 0.48 3.33 -14.89
C SER A 80 0.00 3.01 -16.30
N ASP A 81 -0.95 3.78 -16.83
CA ASP A 81 -1.37 3.66 -18.24
C ASP A 81 -0.18 3.99 -19.17
N PRO A 82 0.03 3.26 -20.27
CA PRO A 82 1.14 3.50 -21.22
C PRO A 82 0.98 4.81 -22.02
N TRP A 83 -0.09 5.58 -21.80
CA TRP A 83 -0.38 6.83 -22.52
C TRP A 83 -0.08 8.07 -21.66
N PRO A 84 0.76 9.01 -22.14
CA PRO A 84 1.13 10.18 -21.35
C PRO A 84 -0.10 11.04 -21.04
N GLY A 85 -0.36 11.27 -19.74
CA GLY A 85 -1.39 12.21 -19.25
C GLY A 85 -2.61 11.62 -18.56
N ARG A 86 -2.69 10.30 -18.31
CA ARG A 86 -3.78 9.68 -17.52
C ARG A 86 -3.36 9.26 -16.11
N ARG A 87 -4.29 9.40 -15.17
CA ARG A 87 -4.15 9.11 -13.73
C ARG A 87 -4.14 7.58 -13.50
N LEU A 88 -3.32 7.09 -12.56
CA LEU A 88 -3.30 5.68 -12.11
C LEU A 88 -4.71 5.11 -11.95
N GLN A 89 -5.00 3.98 -12.60
CA GLN A 89 -6.28 3.28 -12.45
C GLN A 89 -6.19 2.27 -11.29
N LEU A 90 -6.92 2.53 -10.20
CA LEU A 90 -7.09 1.53 -9.13
C LEU A 90 -8.06 0.43 -9.59
N ARG A 91 -7.59 -0.81 -9.54
CA ARG A 91 -8.41 -2.03 -9.68
C ARG A 91 -8.47 -2.71 -8.32
N ARG A 92 -9.68 -2.98 -7.84
CA ARG A 92 -9.92 -3.78 -6.63
C ARG A 92 -9.92 -5.25 -7.04
N SER A 93 -9.25 -6.09 -6.27
CA SER A 93 -9.18 -7.55 -6.46
C SER A 93 -9.86 -8.28 -5.31
#